data_AF-A0A5B9D5Q7-F1
#
_entry.id   AF-A0A5B9D5Q7-F1
#
_cell.length_a   1.000
_cell.length_b   1.000
_cell.length_c   1.000
_cell.angle_alpha   90.00
_cell.angle_beta   90.00
_cell.angle_gamma   90.00
#
_symmetry.space_group_name_H-M   'P 1'
#
loop_
_entity.id
_entity.type
_entity.pdbx_description
1 polymer ?
#
loop_
_entity_poly.entity_id
_entity_poly.type
_entity_poly.pdbx_seq_one_letter_code
_entity_poly.pdbx_strand_id
1 'polypeptide(L)'
;MGLLWAELLLFQTLLGYCFVVANECIGLYNIRDLNNMKGDLVIVKYHKRIGWIESFLFYTIAIQCVIMVIMGWGEYSNYFDPFNTTKNWHAVIGGIVGGVLFSFKFFIAHFKKDIIYKYGQFIGPIGFIGWSLAHWTSVINFYFGINPDTTLIYIIPSNFIIAAILPIPIGIAIFLFVLVRRGSKEGSSRWSIHQIAFILHGITFGYEKAAKELLGTPAMFKYVVPKTYKFLEKMMEDVLGVKLEDLKELDVSTALSRFSEHARKIGMAEKIKITWKSDSEVVIESINCTTARVRSVMDPKELEYAICPWAIMAAAIVNQSTGKELTIEPSEFNEIGASTKIILK
;
A
#
# COMPACT_ATOMS: atom_id res chain seq x y z
N MET A 1 -19.59 -24.52 26.57
CA MET A 1 -19.61 -23.47 25.53
C MET A 1 -18.52 -22.42 25.75
N GLY A 2 -18.27 -21.98 27.00
CA GLY A 2 -17.25 -20.96 27.30
C GLY A 2 -15.82 -21.33 26.89
N LEU A 3 -15.36 -22.53 27.21
CA LEU A 3 -13.98 -22.97 26.90
C LEU A 3 -13.70 -23.04 25.40
N LEU A 4 -14.61 -23.64 24.62
CA LEU A 4 -14.48 -23.72 23.15
C LEU A 4 -14.37 -22.34 22.51
N TRP A 5 -15.12 -21.35 23.00
CA TRP A 5 -15.06 -20.01 22.46
C TRP A 5 -13.76 -19.27 22.86
N ALA A 6 -13.27 -19.46 24.09
CA ALA A 6 -11.96 -18.97 24.50
C ALA A 6 -10.83 -19.59 23.66
N GLU A 7 -10.93 -20.89 23.34
CA GLU A 7 -10.00 -21.56 22.42
C GLU A 7 -10.07 -20.97 21.00
N LEU A 8 -11.26 -20.67 20.49
CA LEU A 8 -11.43 -20.03 19.18
C LEU A 8 -10.84 -18.62 19.15
N LEU A 9 -10.99 -17.85 20.22
CA LEU A 9 -10.45 -16.49 20.34
C LEU A 9 -8.92 -16.53 20.43
N LEU A 10 -8.37 -17.48 21.17
CA LEU A 10 -6.91 -17.71 21.19
C LEU A 10 -6.43 -18.19 19.82
N PHE A 11 -7.11 -19.13 19.16
CA PHE A 11 -6.76 -19.56 17.81
C PHE A 11 -6.72 -18.40 16.81
N GLN A 12 -7.72 -17.52 16.84
CA GLN A 12 -7.74 -16.29 16.03
C GLN A 12 -6.55 -15.38 16.34
N THR A 13 -6.18 -15.27 17.62
CA THR A 13 -5.01 -14.49 18.04
C THR A 13 -3.71 -15.10 17.50
N LEU A 14 -3.53 -16.42 17.62
CA LEU A 14 -2.37 -17.13 17.06
C LEU A 14 -2.27 -16.94 15.55
N LEU A 15 -3.39 -17.12 14.84
CA LEU A 15 -3.47 -16.93 13.39
C LEU A 15 -3.16 -15.48 12.99
N GLY A 16 -3.72 -14.50 13.71
CA GLY A 16 -3.45 -13.09 13.52
C GLY A 16 -1.97 -12.77 13.69
N TYR A 17 -1.35 -13.31 14.74
CA TYR A 17 0.07 -13.08 15.03
C TYR A 17 1.00 -13.69 13.96
N CYS A 18 0.63 -14.81 13.33
CA CYS A 18 1.34 -15.31 12.14
C CYS A 18 1.40 -14.25 11.02
N PHE A 19 0.27 -13.61 10.73
CA PHE A 19 0.20 -12.57 9.69
C PHE A 19 0.95 -11.31 10.09
N VAL A 20 0.94 -10.93 11.37
CA VAL A 20 1.71 -9.79 11.89
C VAL A 20 3.20 -10.00 11.70
N VAL A 21 3.71 -11.18 12.10
CA VAL A 21 5.13 -11.54 11.90
C VAL A 21 5.48 -11.51 10.41
N ALA A 22 4.63 -12.10 9.55
CA ALA A 22 4.84 -12.06 8.11
C ALA A 22 4.87 -10.61 7.59
N ASN A 23 3.95 -9.76 8.02
CA ASN A 23 3.82 -8.39 7.57
C ASN A 23 5.02 -7.54 7.99
N GLU A 24 5.51 -7.74 9.21
CA GLU A 24 6.69 -7.06 9.75
C GLU A 24 7.95 -7.52 9.03
N CYS A 25 8.14 -8.83 8.79
CA CYS A 25 9.25 -9.32 7.98
C CYS A 25 9.24 -8.73 6.56
N ILE A 26 8.06 -8.63 5.93
CA ILE A 26 7.91 -7.95 4.63
C ILE A 26 8.27 -6.46 4.73
N GLY A 27 7.82 -5.78 5.79
CA GLY A 27 8.15 -4.38 6.07
C GLY A 27 9.66 -4.16 6.27
N LEU A 28 10.30 -4.97 7.11
CA LEU A 28 11.74 -4.93 7.41
C LEU A 28 12.62 -5.27 6.20
N TYR A 29 12.24 -6.31 5.44
CA TYR A 29 12.88 -6.65 4.17
C TYR A 29 12.90 -5.44 3.22
N ASN A 30 11.81 -4.67 3.23
CA ASN A 30 11.67 -3.44 2.47
C ASN A 30 12.33 -2.21 3.14
N ILE A 31 12.54 -2.17 4.46
CA ILE A 31 13.20 -1.05 5.18
C ILE A 31 14.69 -0.97 4.82
N ARG A 32 15.35 -2.12 4.73
CA ARG A 32 16.76 -2.22 4.28
C ARG A 32 16.95 -1.68 2.86
N ASP A 33 15.85 -1.60 2.13
CA ASP A 33 15.73 -1.14 0.77
C ASP A 33 14.73 0.03 0.73
N LEU A 34 14.70 0.98 1.68
CA LEU A 34 13.74 2.12 1.64
C LEU A 34 13.95 3.04 0.44
N ASN A 35 15.16 3.07 -0.13
CA ASN A 35 15.40 3.63 -1.46
C ASN A 35 14.76 2.81 -2.60
N ASN A 36 14.33 1.58 -2.32
CA ASN A 36 13.87 0.49 -3.21
C ASN A 36 12.50 -0.13 -2.81
N MET A 37 11.81 0.32 -1.75
CA MET A 37 10.33 0.26 -1.64
C MET A 37 9.68 0.96 -2.85
N LYS A 38 10.49 1.81 -3.48
CA LYS A 38 10.36 2.37 -4.80
C LYS A 38 10.66 1.39 -5.95
N GLY A 39 10.63 0.06 -5.74
CA GLY A 39 10.94 -0.92 -6.78
C GLY A 39 9.86 -2.00 -6.91
N ASP A 40 9.59 -2.72 -5.82
CA ASP A 40 8.84 -3.97 -5.91
C ASP A 40 7.34 -3.87 -5.56
N LEU A 41 6.55 -3.49 -6.56
CA LEU A 41 5.08 -3.45 -6.46
C LEU A 41 4.47 -4.79 -6.03
N VAL A 42 5.12 -5.93 -6.27
CA VAL A 42 4.59 -7.23 -5.83
C VAL A 42 4.65 -7.33 -4.31
N ILE A 43 5.81 -7.01 -3.71
CA ILE A 43 6.00 -7.03 -2.26
C ILE A 43 5.10 -6.01 -1.58
N VAL A 44 4.97 -4.79 -2.13
CA VAL A 44 4.06 -3.76 -1.59
C VAL A 44 2.60 -4.23 -1.60
N LYS A 45 2.16 -4.92 -2.66
CA LYS A 45 0.81 -5.50 -2.73
C LYS A 45 0.59 -6.57 -1.66
N TYR A 46 1.58 -7.43 -1.41
CA TYR A 46 1.49 -8.43 -0.34
C TYR A 46 1.49 -7.79 1.04
N HIS A 47 2.35 -6.80 1.31
CA HIS A 47 2.38 -6.05 2.56
C HIS A 47 1.00 -5.42 2.85
N LYS A 48 0.40 -4.75 1.87
CA LYS A 48 -0.95 -4.16 2.01
C LYS A 48 -2.02 -5.23 2.28
N ARG A 49 -2.00 -6.34 1.53
CA ARG A 49 -3.00 -7.42 1.69
C ARG A 49 -2.90 -8.09 3.05
N ILE A 50 -1.70 -8.41 3.50
CA ILE A 50 -1.46 -9.00 4.82
C ILE A 50 -1.82 -7.97 5.91
N GLY A 51 -1.49 -6.69 5.71
CA GLY A 51 -1.92 -5.58 6.56
C GLY A 51 -3.44 -5.46 6.72
N TRP A 52 -4.22 -5.76 5.68
CA TRP A 52 -5.68 -5.81 5.78
C TRP A 52 -6.19 -7.03 6.54
N ILE A 53 -5.57 -8.20 6.32
CA ILE A 53 -5.92 -9.44 7.03
C ILE A 53 -5.62 -9.30 8.53
N GLU A 54 -4.44 -8.79 8.90
CA GLU A 54 -4.13 -8.53 10.32
C GLU A 54 -5.15 -7.56 10.92
N SER A 55 -5.48 -6.45 10.23
CA SER A 55 -6.42 -5.45 10.77
C SER A 55 -7.81 -6.03 10.99
N PHE A 56 -8.29 -6.83 10.03
CA PHE A 56 -9.56 -7.53 10.15
C PHE A 56 -9.59 -8.49 11.35
N LEU A 57 -8.55 -9.32 11.51
CA LEU A 57 -8.46 -10.25 12.64
C LEU A 57 -8.38 -9.51 13.97
N PHE A 58 -7.59 -8.43 14.05
CA PHE A 58 -7.44 -7.63 15.27
C PHE A 58 -8.79 -7.08 15.75
N TYR A 59 -9.51 -6.39 14.87
CA TYR A 59 -10.77 -5.77 15.23
C TYR A 59 -11.88 -6.80 15.48
N THR A 60 -11.82 -7.96 14.81
CA THR A 60 -12.73 -9.07 15.10
C THR A 60 -12.54 -9.58 16.53
N ILE A 61 -11.29 -9.81 16.94
CA ILE A 61 -10.94 -10.23 18.31
C ILE A 61 -11.35 -9.14 19.30
N ALA A 62 -11.05 -7.86 19.01
CA ALA A 62 -11.41 -6.74 19.89
C ALA A 62 -12.92 -6.65 20.12
N ILE A 63 -13.74 -6.80 19.07
CA ILE A 63 -15.19 -6.82 19.17
C ILE A 63 -15.66 -8.01 20.02
N GLN A 64 -15.10 -9.20 19.82
CA GLN A 64 -15.44 -10.38 20.64
C GLN A 64 -15.11 -10.12 22.11
N CYS A 65 -13.95 -9.55 22.43
CA CYS A 65 -13.58 -9.18 23.79
C CYS A 65 -14.54 -8.14 24.40
N VAL A 66 -15.02 -7.15 23.64
CA VAL A 66 -16.03 -6.20 24.12
C VAL A 66 -17.36 -6.90 24.41
N ILE A 67 -17.78 -7.82 23.54
CA ILE A 67 -18.99 -8.63 23.74
C ILE A 67 -18.86 -9.47 25.03
N MET A 68 -17.69 -10.04 25.33
CA MET A 68 -17.45 -10.76 26.59
C MET A 68 -17.74 -9.91 27.82
N VAL A 69 -17.22 -8.68 27.82
CA VAL A 69 -17.37 -7.74 28.93
C VAL A 69 -18.85 -7.34 29.08
N ILE A 70 -19.53 -7.03 27.98
CA ILE A 70 -20.94 -6.59 28.00
C ILE A 70 -21.87 -7.72 28.44
N MET A 71 -21.68 -8.93 27.92
CA MET A 71 -22.56 -10.07 28.21
C MET A 71 -22.35 -10.63 29.61
N GLY A 72 -21.36 -10.12 30.37
CA GLY A 72 -21.15 -10.45 31.77
C GLY A 72 -21.15 -11.95 32.03
N TRP A 73 -20.49 -12.74 31.18
CA TRP A 73 -20.48 -14.20 31.29
C TRP A 73 -20.07 -14.62 32.69
N GLY A 74 -21.06 -15.08 33.47
CA GLY A 74 -21.04 -15.08 34.93
C GLY A 74 -19.90 -15.88 35.57
N GLU A 75 -19.38 -16.91 34.90
CA GLU A 75 -18.23 -17.69 35.35
C GLU A 75 -16.88 -17.00 35.13
N TYR A 76 -16.82 -16.00 34.24
CA TYR A 76 -15.62 -15.22 33.92
C TYR A 76 -15.68 -13.78 34.45
N SER A 77 -16.79 -13.38 35.09
CA SER A 77 -16.99 -12.02 35.62
C SER A 77 -15.85 -11.55 36.54
N ASN A 78 -15.27 -12.44 37.34
CA ASN A 78 -14.12 -12.17 38.21
C ASN A 78 -12.80 -11.93 37.44
N TYR A 79 -12.68 -12.39 36.19
CA TYR A 79 -11.52 -12.13 35.32
C TYR A 79 -11.62 -10.79 34.58
N PHE A 80 -12.79 -10.14 34.61
CA PHE A 80 -13.03 -8.86 33.95
C PHE A 80 -13.27 -7.70 34.93
N ASP A 81 -13.13 -7.92 36.23
CA ASP A 81 -13.10 -6.84 37.22
C ASP A 81 -11.74 -6.11 37.13
N PRO A 82 -11.68 -4.88 36.59
CA PRO A 82 -10.41 -4.17 36.41
C PRO A 82 -9.73 -3.79 37.74
N PHE A 83 -10.43 -3.96 38.88
CA PHE A 83 -9.93 -3.61 40.21
C PHE A 83 -9.49 -4.81 41.05
N ASN A 84 -9.64 -6.05 40.55
CA ASN A 84 -9.31 -7.26 41.31
C ASN A 84 -8.03 -7.98 40.79
N THR A 85 -6.93 -7.88 41.55
CA THR A 85 -5.62 -8.56 41.38
C THR A 85 -4.80 -8.32 40.09
N THR A 86 -3.50 -8.64 40.19
CA THR A 86 -2.46 -8.56 39.15
C THR A 86 -2.78 -9.31 37.85
N LYS A 87 -3.67 -10.30 37.87
CA LYS A 87 -4.09 -11.05 36.66
C LYS A 87 -4.91 -10.20 35.69
N ASN A 88 -5.76 -9.29 36.19
CA ASN A 88 -6.66 -8.50 35.35
C ASN A 88 -5.97 -7.28 34.73
N TRP A 89 -4.95 -6.74 35.40
CA TRP A 89 -4.10 -5.67 34.85
C TRP A 89 -3.38 -6.08 33.56
N HIS A 90 -2.97 -7.35 33.46
CA HIS A 90 -2.33 -7.85 32.25
C HIS A 90 -3.29 -7.83 31.05
N ALA A 91 -4.55 -8.26 31.25
CA ALA A 91 -5.60 -8.23 30.24
C ALA A 91 -5.96 -6.80 29.81
N VAL A 92 -6.05 -5.87 30.77
CA VAL A 92 -6.34 -4.45 30.50
C VAL A 92 -5.19 -3.78 29.76
N ILE A 93 -3.95 -4.00 30.17
CA ILE A 93 -2.77 -3.44 29.49
C ILE A 93 -2.65 -4.01 28.08
N GLY A 94 -2.71 -5.34 27.93
CA GLY A 94 -2.62 -5.98 26.61
C GLY A 94 -3.74 -5.58 25.65
N GLY A 95 -4.97 -5.50 26.15
CA GLY A 95 -6.15 -5.13 25.36
C GLY A 95 -6.20 -3.65 25.00
N ILE A 96 -6.09 -2.76 25.99
CA ILE A 96 -6.23 -1.31 25.77
C ILE A 96 -4.97 -0.72 25.14
N VAL A 97 -3.79 -0.98 25.72
CA VAL A 97 -2.53 -0.44 25.18
C VAL A 97 -2.24 -1.06 23.81
N GLY A 98 -2.42 -2.37 23.67
CA GLY A 98 -2.30 -3.04 22.38
C GLY A 98 -3.27 -2.49 21.34
N GLY A 99 -4.53 -2.28 21.74
CA GLY A 99 -5.59 -1.67 20.94
C GLY A 99 -5.25 -0.26 20.45
N VAL A 100 -4.75 0.60 21.35
CA VAL A 100 -4.35 1.98 21.01
C VAL A 100 -3.15 1.99 20.06
N LEU A 101 -2.10 1.22 20.35
CA LEU A 101 -0.90 1.18 19.52
C LEU A 101 -1.19 0.65 18.11
N PHE A 102 -1.97 -0.43 18.01
CA PHE A 102 -2.36 -0.98 16.71
C PHE A 102 -3.29 -0.03 15.94
N SER A 103 -4.30 0.55 16.60
CA SER A 103 -5.23 1.48 15.95
C SER A 103 -4.53 2.75 15.49
N PHE A 104 -3.52 3.22 16.22
CA PHE A 104 -2.67 4.34 15.80
C PHE A 104 -1.92 4.02 14.50
N LYS A 105 -1.24 2.87 14.42
CA LYS A 105 -0.61 2.39 13.16
C LYS A 105 -1.64 2.33 12.04
N PHE A 106 -2.78 1.67 12.28
CA PHE A 106 -3.80 1.45 11.26
C PHE A 106 -4.37 2.76 10.72
N PHE A 107 -4.70 3.70 11.61
CA PHE A 107 -5.22 5.02 11.23
C PHE A 107 -4.23 5.78 10.34
N ILE A 108 -2.94 5.81 10.71
CA ILE A 108 -1.92 6.46 9.89
C ILE A 108 -1.77 5.75 8.54
N ALA A 109 -1.70 4.42 8.54
CA ALA A 109 -1.55 3.64 7.30
C ALA A 109 -2.75 3.83 6.34
N HIS A 110 -3.96 4.01 6.87
CA HIS A 110 -5.17 4.17 6.07
C HIS A 110 -5.37 5.60 5.57
N PHE A 111 -5.28 6.60 6.47
CA PHE A 111 -5.66 7.98 6.18
C PHE A 111 -4.49 8.93 5.90
N LYS A 112 -3.27 8.58 6.31
CA LYS A 112 -2.09 9.46 6.23
C LYS A 112 -0.94 8.75 5.52
N LYS A 113 -1.18 8.38 4.26
CA LYS A 113 -0.20 7.64 3.44
C LYS A 113 1.15 8.35 3.34
N ASP A 114 1.18 9.67 3.21
CA ASP A 114 2.46 10.39 3.12
C ASP A 114 3.32 10.22 4.39
N ILE A 115 2.67 10.14 5.55
CA ILE A 115 3.33 9.89 6.85
C ILE A 115 3.85 8.45 6.92
N ILE A 116 3.09 7.44 6.46
CA ILE A 116 3.55 6.05 6.49
C ILE A 116 4.74 5.83 5.58
N TYR A 117 4.83 6.55 4.45
CA TYR A 117 5.99 6.44 3.56
C TYR A 117 7.24 7.07 4.18
N LYS A 118 7.10 8.22 4.86
CA LYS A 118 8.22 8.92 5.47
C LYS A 118 8.70 8.31 6.79
N TYR A 119 7.76 7.82 7.62
CA TYR A 119 8.03 7.37 8.99
C TYR A 119 7.65 5.90 9.21
N GLY A 120 7.38 5.14 8.15
CA GLY A 120 6.94 3.75 8.22
C GLY A 120 7.87 2.83 9.01
N GLN A 121 9.18 3.11 8.99
CA GLN A 121 10.18 2.38 9.77
C GLN A 121 9.99 2.49 11.30
N PHE A 122 9.32 3.54 11.77
CA PHE A 122 8.99 3.71 13.19
C PHE A 122 7.54 3.31 13.49
N ILE A 123 6.62 3.59 12.56
CA ILE A 123 5.20 3.30 12.74
C ILE A 123 4.89 1.80 12.64
N GLY A 124 5.61 1.07 11.78
CA GLY A 124 5.50 -0.40 11.65
C GLY A 124 5.75 -1.11 12.99
N PRO A 125 6.94 -0.92 13.60
CA PRO A 125 7.27 -1.50 14.90
C PRO A 125 6.28 -1.15 16.01
N ILE A 126 5.71 0.05 16.03
CA ILE A 126 4.69 0.43 17.02
C ILE A 126 3.47 -0.49 16.96
N GLY A 127 2.94 -0.73 15.77
CA GLY A 127 1.80 -1.64 15.64
C GLY A 127 2.17 -3.11 15.79
N PHE A 128 3.43 -3.50 15.48
CA PHE A 128 3.95 -4.82 15.82
C PHE A 128 3.94 -5.03 17.35
N ILE A 129 4.47 -4.08 18.12
CA ILE A 129 4.45 -4.10 19.59
C ILE A 129 3.00 -4.20 20.11
N GLY A 130 2.07 -3.42 19.55
CA GLY A 130 0.66 -3.48 19.92
C GLY A 130 0.06 -4.88 19.74
N TRP A 131 0.34 -5.54 18.62
CA TRP A 131 -0.08 -6.92 18.37
C TRP A 131 0.64 -7.94 19.24
N SER A 132 1.94 -7.79 19.48
CA SER A 132 2.70 -8.67 20.36
C SER A 132 2.16 -8.62 21.78
N LEU A 133 1.82 -7.44 22.29
CA LEU A 133 1.18 -7.27 23.59
C LEU A 133 -0.16 -8.01 23.64
N ALA A 134 -1.02 -7.84 22.63
CA ALA A 134 -2.29 -8.54 22.55
C ALA A 134 -2.10 -10.07 22.50
N HIS A 135 -1.16 -10.57 21.68
CA HIS A 135 -0.84 -11.99 21.56
C HIS A 135 -0.39 -12.60 22.89
N TRP A 136 0.65 -12.04 23.51
CA TRP A 136 1.18 -12.57 24.77
C TRP A 136 0.15 -12.53 25.88
N THR A 137 -0.65 -11.47 25.94
CA THR A 137 -1.73 -11.33 26.91
C THR A 137 -2.81 -12.38 26.73
N SER A 138 -3.25 -12.63 25.49
CA SER A 138 -4.25 -13.66 25.19
C SER A 138 -3.74 -15.06 25.53
N VAL A 139 -2.48 -15.37 25.18
CA VAL A 139 -1.87 -16.67 25.50
C VAL A 139 -1.76 -16.85 27.02
N ILE A 140 -1.19 -15.87 27.73
CA ILE A 140 -1.02 -15.95 29.20
C ILE A 140 -2.39 -16.10 29.89
N ASN A 141 -3.38 -15.30 29.49
CA ASN A 141 -4.71 -15.35 30.09
C ASN A 141 -5.39 -16.72 29.85
N PHE A 142 -5.22 -17.30 28.66
CA PHE A 142 -5.78 -18.62 28.38
C PHE A 142 -5.14 -19.71 29.25
N TYR A 143 -3.81 -19.84 29.24
CA TYR A 143 -3.12 -20.95 29.92
C TYR A 143 -3.01 -20.79 31.43
N PHE A 144 -3.09 -19.58 31.99
CA PHE A 144 -2.92 -19.35 33.44
C PHE A 144 -4.16 -18.75 34.12
N GLY A 145 -5.16 -18.35 33.33
CA GLY A 145 -6.46 -17.87 33.80
C GLY A 145 -7.57 -18.86 33.47
N ILE A 146 -7.80 -19.12 32.19
CA ILE A 146 -9.00 -19.84 31.71
C ILE A 146 -8.86 -21.36 31.84
N ASN A 147 -7.72 -21.95 31.47
CA ASN A 147 -7.51 -23.40 31.43
C ASN A 147 -6.12 -23.82 31.95
N PRO A 148 -5.84 -23.65 33.26
CA PRO A 148 -4.54 -23.94 33.85
C PRO A 148 -4.15 -25.41 33.84
N ASP A 149 -5.12 -26.32 33.88
CA ASP A 149 -4.86 -27.76 33.96
C ASP A 149 -4.55 -28.36 32.57
N THR A 150 -4.80 -27.63 31.47
CA THR A 150 -4.52 -28.04 30.07
C THR A 150 -5.14 -29.38 29.64
N THR A 151 -6.06 -29.93 30.42
CA THR A 151 -6.62 -31.28 30.26
C THR A 151 -7.65 -31.39 29.14
N LEU A 152 -8.25 -30.27 28.74
CA LEU A 152 -9.26 -30.20 27.69
C LEU A 152 -8.88 -29.07 26.72
N ILE A 153 -8.15 -29.39 25.65
CA ILE A 153 -7.78 -28.46 24.58
C ILE A 153 -8.05 -29.16 23.24
N TYR A 154 -8.83 -28.54 22.36
CA TYR A 154 -9.27 -29.15 21.10
C TYR A 154 -8.56 -28.60 19.86
N ILE A 155 -8.33 -27.28 19.80
CA ILE A 155 -7.94 -26.60 18.54
C ILE A 155 -6.49 -26.09 18.58
N ILE A 156 -6.07 -25.58 19.73
CA ILE A 156 -4.76 -24.94 19.92
C ILE A 156 -3.75 -25.91 20.56
N PRO A 157 -2.43 -25.63 20.52
CA PRO A 157 -1.44 -26.50 21.19
C PRO A 157 -1.74 -26.64 22.69
N SER A 158 -1.51 -27.80 23.29
CA SER A 158 -1.72 -27.94 24.75
C SER A 158 -0.63 -27.27 25.58
N ASN A 159 0.53 -27.03 24.99
CA ASN A 159 1.68 -26.43 25.64
C ASN A 159 1.74 -24.91 25.40
N PHE A 160 1.79 -24.15 26.50
CA PHE A 160 1.92 -22.68 26.50
C PHE A 160 3.08 -22.16 25.63
N ILE A 161 4.29 -22.73 25.77
CA ILE A 161 5.49 -22.29 25.05
C ILE A 161 5.30 -22.52 23.55
N ILE A 162 4.73 -23.67 23.17
CA ILE A 162 4.44 -23.97 21.76
C ILE A 162 3.44 -22.97 21.22
N ALA A 163 2.30 -22.74 21.90
CA ALA A 163 1.31 -21.76 21.44
C ALA A 163 1.87 -20.33 21.35
N ALA A 164 2.73 -19.93 22.28
CA ALA A 164 3.35 -18.62 22.28
C ALA A 164 4.32 -18.40 21.09
N ILE A 165 5.11 -19.42 20.74
CA ILE A 165 6.21 -19.29 19.78
C ILE A 165 5.81 -19.73 18.36
N LEU A 166 4.92 -20.72 18.23
CA LEU A 166 4.52 -21.33 16.95
C LEU A 166 4.10 -20.33 15.85
N PRO A 167 3.44 -19.19 16.16
CA PRO A 167 3.11 -18.21 15.12
C PRO A 167 4.33 -17.59 14.43
N ILE A 168 5.50 -17.53 15.11
CA ILE A 168 6.72 -16.93 14.56
C ILE A 168 7.24 -17.72 13.33
N PRO A 169 7.57 -19.02 13.43
CA PRO A 169 8.02 -19.78 12.27
C PRO A 169 6.97 -19.86 11.15
N ILE A 170 5.67 -19.90 11.49
CA ILE A 170 4.59 -19.85 10.49
C ILE A 170 4.59 -18.50 9.75
N GLY A 171 4.68 -17.39 10.48
CA GLY A 171 4.78 -16.06 9.90
C GLY A 171 6.01 -15.90 9.00
N ILE A 172 7.16 -16.42 9.41
CA ILE A 172 8.37 -16.47 8.59
C ILE A 172 8.14 -17.31 7.32
N ALA A 173 7.47 -18.46 7.42
CA ALA A 173 7.15 -19.27 6.24
C ALA A 173 6.23 -18.55 5.25
N ILE A 174 5.23 -17.79 5.74
CA ILE A 174 4.37 -16.94 4.90
C ILE A 174 5.21 -15.86 4.19
N PHE A 175 6.13 -15.22 4.91
CA PHE A 175 7.07 -14.26 4.31
C PHE A 175 7.95 -14.90 3.23
N LEU A 176 8.53 -16.07 3.48
CA LEU A 176 9.34 -16.78 2.49
C LEU A 176 8.53 -17.15 1.24
N PHE A 177 7.27 -17.57 1.41
CA PHE A 177 6.36 -17.81 0.28
C PHE A 177 6.15 -16.57 -0.58
N VAL A 178 6.04 -15.39 0.03
CA VAL A 178 5.95 -14.11 -0.70
C VAL A 178 7.21 -13.85 -1.52
N LEU A 179 8.40 -14.14 -0.97
CA LEU A 179 9.67 -14.00 -1.70
C LEU A 179 9.78 -14.98 -2.88
N VAL A 180 9.36 -16.23 -2.72
CA VAL A 180 9.32 -17.20 -3.84
C VAL A 180 8.37 -16.75 -4.94
N ARG A 181 7.19 -16.25 -4.57
CA ARG A 181 6.20 -15.68 -5.52
C ARG A 181 6.70 -14.43 -6.25
N ARG A 182 7.62 -13.67 -5.64
CA ARG A 182 8.30 -12.56 -6.30
C ARG A 182 9.26 -13.10 -7.37
N GLY A 183 10.16 -14.01 -7.00
CA GLY A 183 11.18 -14.53 -7.91
C GLY A 183 10.61 -15.23 -9.15
N SER A 184 9.46 -15.92 -9.02
CA SER A 184 8.81 -16.59 -10.15
C SER A 184 8.17 -15.64 -11.18
N LYS A 185 7.96 -14.37 -10.84
CA LYS A 185 7.42 -13.35 -11.76
C LYS A 185 8.49 -12.48 -12.44
N GLU A 186 9.76 -12.58 -12.01
CA GLU A 186 10.86 -11.75 -12.54
C GLU A 186 11.41 -12.25 -13.90
N GLY A 187 10.96 -13.40 -14.40
CA GLY A 187 11.64 -14.14 -15.48
C GLY A 187 11.47 -13.71 -16.94
N SER A 188 10.64 -12.72 -17.33
CA SER A 188 10.61 -12.32 -18.76
C SER A 188 10.01 -10.95 -19.09
N SER A 189 9.04 -10.42 -18.34
CA SER A 189 8.35 -9.18 -18.71
C SER A 189 8.91 -7.89 -18.08
N ARG A 190 9.67 -7.99 -16.99
CA ARG A 190 10.18 -6.82 -16.26
C ARG A 190 11.28 -6.06 -17.05
N TRP A 191 12.06 -6.78 -17.84
CA TRP A 191 13.18 -6.20 -18.61
C TRP A 191 12.69 -5.25 -19.71
N SER A 192 11.61 -5.60 -20.41
CA SER A 192 10.99 -4.70 -21.39
C SER A 192 10.37 -3.47 -20.71
N ILE A 193 9.62 -3.67 -19.62
CA ILE A 193 8.98 -2.60 -18.84
C ILE A 193 10.02 -1.57 -18.34
N HIS A 194 11.13 -2.01 -17.74
CA HIS A 194 12.17 -1.08 -17.28
C HIS A 194 12.82 -0.29 -18.44
N GLN A 195 13.05 -0.92 -19.60
CA GLN A 195 13.55 -0.22 -20.79
C GLN A 195 12.58 0.86 -21.27
N ILE A 196 11.28 0.59 -21.19
CA ILE A 196 10.24 1.52 -21.61
C ILE A 196 10.15 2.73 -20.68
N ALA A 197 10.19 2.52 -19.36
CA ALA A 197 10.25 3.60 -18.39
C ALA A 197 11.51 4.44 -18.56
N PHE A 198 12.65 3.80 -18.86
CA PHE A 198 13.93 4.46 -19.09
C PHE A 198 13.95 5.25 -20.40
N ILE A 199 13.32 4.74 -21.46
CA ILE A 199 13.13 5.45 -22.74
C ILE A 199 12.18 6.63 -22.56
N LEU A 200 11.02 6.46 -21.91
CA LEU A 200 10.08 7.55 -21.61
C LEU A 200 10.72 8.62 -20.74
N HIS A 201 11.48 8.22 -19.72
CA HIS A 201 12.22 9.14 -18.87
C HIS A 201 13.34 9.84 -19.64
N GLY A 202 14.17 9.11 -20.38
CA GLY A 202 15.24 9.70 -21.20
C GLY A 202 14.73 10.65 -22.27
N ILE A 203 13.57 10.36 -22.87
CA ILE A 203 12.93 11.22 -23.85
C ILE A 203 12.32 12.44 -23.17
N THR A 204 11.51 12.28 -22.13
CA THR A 204 10.94 13.45 -21.42
C THR A 204 12.03 14.32 -20.80
N PHE A 205 13.05 13.72 -20.18
CA PHE A 205 14.14 14.44 -19.55
C PHE A 205 15.08 15.11 -20.57
N GLY A 206 15.44 14.39 -21.63
CA GLY A 206 16.25 14.91 -22.73
C GLY A 206 15.57 16.04 -23.48
N TYR A 207 14.26 15.91 -23.77
CA TYR A 207 13.49 16.98 -24.41
C TYR A 207 13.20 18.13 -23.46
N GLU A 208 12.81 17.90 -22.20
CA GLU A 208 12.50 18.98 -21.25
C GLU A 208 13.74 19.84 -21.00
N LYS A 209 14.91 19.24 -20.79
CA LYS A 209 16.15 19.99 -20.55
C LYS A 209 16.67 20.68 -21.80
N ALA A 210 16.81 19.96 -22.92
CA ALA A 210 17.33 20.55 -24.16
C ALA A 210 16.36 21.58 -24.76
N ALA A 211 15.04 21.33 -24.76
CA ALA A 211 14.07 22.30 -25.27
C ALA A 211 13.90 23.50 -24.34
N LYS A 212 14.03 23.35 -23.02
CA LYS A 212 14.06 24.50 -22.10
C LYS A 212 15.28 25.38 -22.37
N GLU A 213 16.45 24.78 -22.52
CA GLU A 213 17.70 25.50 -22.81
C GLU A 213 17.67 26.18 -24.18
N LEU A 214 17.07 25.56 -25.21
CA LEU A 214 17.06 26.09 -26.58
C LEU A 214 15.88 27.01 -26.92
N LEU A 215 14.68 26.71 -26.42
CA LEU A 215 13.42 27.34 -26.87
C LEU A 215 12.71 28.13 -25.78
N GLY A 216 13.13 27.98 -24.52
CA GLY A 216 12.46 28.55 -23.36
C GLY A 216 11.19 27.79 -22.97
N THR A 217 10.83 27.89 -21.69
CA THR A 217 9.70 27.17 -21.09
C THR A 217 8.38 27.31 -21.87
N PRO A 218 7.95 28.51 -22.33
CA PRO A 218 6.67 28.66 -23.03
C PRO A 218 6.59 27.91 -24.38
N ALA A 219 7.71 27.80 -25.10
CA ALA A 219 7.75 27.13 -26.40
C ALA A 219 7.68 25.60 -26.27
N MET A 220 8.23 25.04 -25.18
CA MET A 220 8.12 23.62 -24.86
C MET A 220 6.65 23.19 -24.73
N PHE A 221 5.88 23.90 -23.90
CA PHE A 221 4.46 23.60 -23.67
C PHE A 221 3.60 23.83 -24.93
N LYS A 222 3.93 24.85 -25.74
CA LYS A 222 3.14 25.21 -26.93
C LYS A 222 3.43 24.36 -28.16
N TYR A 223 4.65 23.88 -28.35
CA TYR A 223 5.07 23.24 -29.61
C TYR A 223 5.61 21.82 -29.46
N VAL A 224 6.29 21.51 -28.35
CA VAL A 224 6.90 20.19 -28.14
C VAL A 224 5.89 19.19 -27.60
N VAL A 225 5.18 19.53 -26.53
CA VAL A 225 4.19 18.65 -25.90
C VAL A 225 3.14 18.15 -26.90
N PRO A 226 2.54 19.01 -27.77
CA PRO A 226 1.58 18.54 -28.79
C PRO A 226 2.20 17.67 -29.88
N LYS A 227 3.49 17.84 -30.23
CA LYS A 227 4.18 17.01 -31.24
C LYS A 227 4.68 15.68 -30.66
N THR A 228 4.85 15.61 -29.33
CA THR A 228 5.14 14.37 -28.60
C THR A 228 4.01 13.34 -28.77
N TYR A 229 2.80 13.78 -29.14
CA TYR A 229 1.65 12.94 -29.53
C TYR A 229 2.00 11.87 -30.56
N LYS A 230 2.66 12.22 -31.68
CA LYS A 230 2.98 11.26 -32.75
C LYS A 230 4.00 10.21 -32.32
N PHE A 231 4.84 10.57 -31.36
CA PHE A 231 5.82 9.66 -30.78
C PHE A 231 5.18 8.75 -29.74
N LEU A 232 4.27 9.31 -28.92
CA LEU A 232 3.46 8.56 -27.96
C LEU A 232 2.50 7.61 -28.64
N GLU A 233 2.01 7.92 -29.84
CA GLU A 233 1.13 7.03 -30.61
C GLU A 233 1.83 5.74 -30.99
N LYS A 234 3.04 5.88 -31.55
CA LYS A 234 3.90 4.75 -31.88
C LYS A 234 4.34 3.96 -30.63
N MET A 235 4.63 4.65 -29.52
CA MET A 235 4.92 3.97 -28.25
C MET A 235 3.68 3.27 -27.67
N MET A 236 2.51 3.89 -27.64
CA MET A 236 1.30 3.27 -27.07
C MET A 236 0.92 2.00 -27.83
N GLU A 237 1.08 2.01 -29.15
CA GLU A 237 0.79 0.86 -30.00
C GLU A 237 1.86 -0.23 -29.88
N ASP A 238 3.15 0.11 -30.10
CA ASP A 238 4.25 -0.88 -30.16
C ASP A 238 4.64 -1.43 -28.76
N VAL A 239 4.36 -0.67 -27.70
CA VAL A 239 4.95 -0.90 -26.38
C VAL A 239 3.90 -1.20 -25.31
N LEU A 240 2.77 -0.49 -25.34
CA LEU A 240 1.66 -0.71 -24.40
C LEU A 240 0.57 -1.59 -25.02
N GLY A 241 0.61 -1.90 -26.32
CA GLY A 241 -0.45 -2.64 -27.00
C GLY A 241 -1.81 -1.94 -26.90
N VAL A 242 -1.81 -0.63 -26.72
CA VAL A 242 -3.01 0.22 -26.71
C VAL A 242 -3.01 0.95 -28.04
N LYS A 243 -3.91 0.54 -28.93
CA LYS A 243 -4.20 1.33 -30.14
C LYS A 243 -4.97 2.57 -29.74
N LEU A 244 -4.40 3.74 -30.01
CA LEU A 244 -5.09 5.00 -29.74
C LEU A 244 -6.35 5.16 -30.60
N GLU A 245 -6.43 4.48 -31.75
CA GLU A 245 -7.66 4.40 -32.53
C GLU A 245 -8.81 3.80 -31.71
N ASP A 246 -8.56 2.78 -30.89
CA ASP A 246 -9.58 2.13 -30.05
C ASP A 246 -10.11 3.07 -28.94
N LEU A 247 -9.41 4.18 -28.68
CA LEU A 247 -9.81 5.19 -27.69
C LEU A 247 -10.67 6.30 -28.31
N LYS A 248 -10.71 6.45 -29.65
CA LYS A 248 -11.48 7.50 -30.33
C LYS A 248 -12.99 7.31 -30.23
N GLU A 249 -13.44 6.06 -30.07
CA GLU A 249 -14.86 5.72 -29.94
C GLU A 249 -15.35 5.70 -28.47
N LEU A 250 -14.44 5.93 -27.51
CA LEU A 250 -14.76 5.88 -26.09
C LEU A 250 -14.95 7.29 -25.53
N ASP A 251 -15.87 7.41 -24.58
CA ASP A 251 -15.94 8.60 -23.75
C ASP A 251 -14.61 8.76 -22.96
N VAL A 252 -14.26 10.01 -22.66
CA VAL A 252 -12.99 10.39 -22.01
C VAL A 252 -12.77 9.59 -20.72
N SER A 253 -13.82 9.38 -19.92
CA SER A 253 -13.73 8.66 -18.65
C SER A 253 -13.38 7.19 -18.87
N THR A 254 -14.02 6.53 -19.83
CA THR A 254 -13.74 5.14 -20.18
C THR A 254 -12.33 4.98 -20.77
N ALA A 255 -11.90 5.88 -21.66
CA ALA A 255 -10.55 5.84 -22.25
C ALA A 255 -9.47 5.97 -21.18
N LEU A 256 -9.64 6.92 -20.26
CA LEU A 256 -8.73 7.17 -19.15
C LEU A 256 -8.73 6.04 -18.10
N SER A 257 -9.88 5.40 -17.86
CA SER A 257 -9.99 4.23 -16.99
C SER A 257 -9.24 3.03 -17.56
N ARG A 258 -9.38 2.76 -18.87
CA ARG A 258 -8.61 1.71 -19.58
C ARG A 258 -7.12 1.98 -19.50
N PHE A 259 -6.69 3.22 -19.70
CA PHE A 259 -5.30 3.63 -19.56
C PHE A 259 -4.75 3.37 -18.15
N SER A 260 -5.49 3.78 -17.10
CA SER A 260 -5.10 3.53 -15.71
C SER A 260 -5.00 2.03 -15.41
N GLU A 261 -5.95 1.23 -15.89
CA GLU A 261 -5.94 -0.23 -15.70
C GLU A 261 -4.74 -0.88 -16.40
N HIS A 262 -4.42 -0.40 -17.61
CA HIS A 262 -3.27 -0.88 -18.34
C HIS A 262 -1.95 -0.55 -17.63
N ALA A 263 -1.78 0.70 -17.18
CA ALA A 263 -0.62 1.13 -16.40
C ALA A 263 -0.44 0.29 -15.11
N ARG A 264 -1.55 -0.13 -14.50
CA ARG A 264 -1.58 -1.04 -13.34
C ARG A 264 -1.17 -2.47 -13.71
N LYS A 265 -1.66 -2.99 -14.84
CA LYS A 265 -1.36 -4.35 -15.34
C LYS A 265 0.13 -4.51 -15.64
N ILE A 266 0.74 -3.52 -16.27
CA ILE A 266 2.17 -3.51 -16.60
C ILE A 266 3.06 -3.10 -15.42
N GLY A 267 2.50 -2.79 -14.25
CA GLY A 267 3.29 -2.46 -13.06
C GLY A 267 4.07 -1.15 -13.15
N MET A 268 3.60 -0.19 -13.94
CA MET A 268 4.22 1.13 -14.07
C MET A 268 3.71 2.14 -13.04
N ALA A 269 2.44 1.99 -12.65
CA ALA A 269 1.83 2.73 -11.55
C ALA A 269 0.88 1.78 -10.80
N GLU A 270 0.64 2.01 -9.50
CA GLU A 270 -0.41 1.30 -8.78
C GLU A 270 -1.79 1.79 -9.22
N LYS A 271 -1.91 3.11 -9.43
CA LYS A 271 -3.14 3.77 -9.84
C LYS A 271 -2.80 5.11 -10.51
N ILE A 272 -3.52 5.44 -11.58
CA ILE A 272 -3.58 6.80 -12.11
C ILE A 272 -4.97 7.32 -11.77
N LYS A 273 -5.05 8.22 -10.80
CA LYS A 273 -6.31 8.81 -10.35
C LYS A 273 -6.56 10.09 -11.14
N ILE A 274 -7.79 10.24 -11.60
CA ILE A 274 -8.19 11.32 -12.50
C ILE A 274 -9.40 11.98 -11.85
N THR A 275 -9.27 13.27 -11.58
CA THR A 275 -10.27 14.03 -10.84
C THR A 275 -10.63 15.26 -11.64
N TRP A 276 -11.86 15.31 -12.16
CA TRP A 276 -12.41 16.53 -12.73
C TRP A 276 -12.75 17.50 -11.60
N LYS A 277 -12.16 18.69 -11.62
CA LYS A 277 -12.48 19.77 -10.69
C LYS A 277 -13.58 20.67 -11.27
N SER A 278 -13.65 20.76 -12.59
CA SER A 278 -14.69 21.47 -13.37
C SER A 278 -14.67 20.96 -14.82
N ASP A 279 -15.57 21.46 -15.67
CA ASP A 279 -15.60 21.14 -17.11
C ASP A 279 -14.35 21.60 -17.88
N SER A 280 -13.54 22.45 -17.26
CA SER A 280 -12.31 23.01 -17.83
C SER A 280 -11.05 22.60 -17.06
N GLU A 281 -11.16 21.77 -16.01
CA GLU A 281 -10.02 21.42 -15.17
C GLU A 281 -10.04 19.95 -14.77
N VAL A 282 -8.95 19.26 -15.09
CA VAL A 282 -8.70 17.87 -14.69
C VAL A 282 -7.35 17.75 -13.99
N VAL A 283 -7.34 17.02 -12.88
CA VAL A 283 -6.15 16.72 -12.09
C VAL A 283 -5.81 15.24 -12.26
N ILE A 284 -4.57 14.97 -12.64
CA ILE A 284 -4.01 13.63 -12.84
C ILE A 284 -3.01 13.35 -11.72
N GLU A 285 -3.29 12.33 -10.91
CA GLU A 285 -2.44 11.89 -9.81
C GLU A 285 -1.92 10.48 -10.11
N SER A 286 -0.62 10.33 -10.34
CA SER A 286 0.02 9.01 -10.43
C SER A 286 0.45 8.55 -9.04
N ILE A 287 0.04 7.35 -8.62
CA ILE A 287 0.30 6.79 -7.28
C ILE A 287 1.18 5.55 -7.41
N ASN A 288 2.25 5.49 -6.62
CA ASN A 288 3.31 4.48 -6.66
C ASN A 288 3.81 4.21 -8.08
N CYS A 289 4.18 5.28 -8.80
CA CYS A 289 4.65 5.19 -10.17
C CYS A 289 6.18 5.16 -10.29
N THR A 290 6.68 4.38 -11.25
CA THR A 290 8.11 4.20 -11.54
C THR A 290 8.83 5.51 -11.87
N THR A 291 8.15 6.43 -12.56
CA THR A 291 8.71 7.72 -13.00
C THR A 291 8.93 8.72 -11.86
N ALA A 292 8.03 8.78 -10.87
CA ALA A 292 8.19 9.67 -9.72
C ALA A 292 9.36 9.24 -8.84
N ARG A 293 9.67 7.95 -8.82
CA ARG A 293 10.79 7.39 -8.03
C ARG A 293 12.13 7.91 -8.52
N VAL A 294 12.34 7.94 -9.84
CA VAL A 294 13.56 8.52 -10.45
C VAL A 294 13.61 10.03 -10.19
N ARG A 295 12.47 10.73 -10.29
CA ARG A 295 12.42 12.18 -10.06
C ARG A 295 12.59 12.57 -8.59
N SER A 296 12.27 11.69 -7.65
CA SER A 296 12.41 11.95 -6.20
C SER A 296 13.85 12.06 -5.71
N VAL A 297 14.84 11.66 -6.51
CA VAL A 297 16.28 11.77 -6.17
C VAL A 297 16.98 12.90 -6.93
N MET A 298 16.22 13.70 -7.69
CA MET A 298 16.73 14.83 -8.46
C MET A 298 16.69 16.11 -7.61
N ASP A 299 17.54 17.08 -7.95
CA ASP A 299 17.52 18.38 -7.28
C ASP A 299 16.14 19.06 -7.53
N PRO A 300 15.48 19.63 -6.50
CA PRO A 300 14.22 20.33 -6.65
C PRO A 300 14.22 21.39 -7.77
N LYS A 301 15.35 22.05 -8.04
CA LYS A 301 15.49 23.03 -9.13
C LYS A 301 15.37 22.40 -10.51
N GLU A 302 15.77 21.13 -10.66
CA GLU A 302 15.59 20.39 -11.91
C GLU A 302 14.13 19.99 -12.15
N LEU A 303 13.30 20.00 -11.10
CA LEU A 303 11.88 19.60 -11.16
C LEU A 303 10.90 20.76 -11.32
N GLU A 304 11.34 22.02 -11.17
CA GLU A 304 10.49 23.23 -11.10
C GLU A 304 9.52 23.42 -12.29
N TYR A 305 9.82 22.81 -13.44
CA TYR A 305 8.97 22.86 -14.64
C TYR A 305 8.71 21.50 -15.26
N ALA A 306 9.01 20.44 -14.51
CA ALA A 306 9.02 19.10 -15.05
C ALA A 306 7.58 18.56 -15.09
N ILE A 307 7.22 17.85 -16.16
CA ILE A 307 5.87 17.30 -16.34
C ILE A 307 5.90 15.80 -16.11
N CYS A 308 4.90 15.28 -15.42
CA CYS A 308 4.69 13.87 -15.22
C CYS A 308 4.36 13.23 -16.57
N PRO A 309 5.11 12.21 -17.03
CA PRO A 309 4.82 11.53 -18.28
C PRO A 309 3.39 10.95 -18.35
N TRP A 310 2.83 10.53 -17.20
CA TRP A 310 1.45 10.05 -17.11
C TRP A 310 0.44 11.16 -17.36
N ALA A 311 0.74 12.40 -16.95
CA ALA A 311 -0.11 13.54 -17.22
C ALA A 311 -0.07 13.95 -18.69
N ILE A 312 1.09 13.83 -19.36
CA ILE A 312 1.19 14.04 -20.81
C ILE A 312 0.32 13.03 -21.56
N MET A 313 0.40 11.75 -21.19
CA MET A 313 -0.43 10.69 -21.79
C MET A 313 -1.93 10.92 -21.54
N ALA A 314 -2.31 11.28 -20.32
CA ALA A 314 -3.70 11.59 -20.00
C ALA A 314 -4.20 12.84 -20.75
N ALA A 315 -3.37 13.89 -20.86
CA ALA A 315 -3.68 15.07 -21.65
C ALA A 315 -3.89 14.71 -23.13
N ALA A 316 -3.06 13.85 -23.70
CA ALA A 316 -3.24 13.39 -25.08
C ALA A 316 -4.60 12.70 -25.28
N ILE A 317 -5.00 11.83 -24.36
CA ILE A 317 -6.32 11.17 -24.39
C ILE A 317 -7.45 12.21 -24.29
N VAL A 318 -7.35 13.14 -23.34
CA VAL A 318 -8.36 14.20 -23.15
C VAL A 318 -8.48 15.09 -24.39
N ASN A 319 -7.36 15.52 -24.97
CA ASN A 319 -7.35 16.35 -26.18
C ASN A 319 -7.99 15.60 -27.36
N GLN A 320 -7.61 14.34 -27.56
CA GLN A 320 -8.13 13.53 -28.66
C GLN A 320 -9.64 13.29 -28.56
N SER A 321 -10.15 13.06 -27.35
CA SER A 321 -11.57 12.80 -27.12
C SER A 321 -12.43 14.07 -27.07
N THR A 322 -11.87 15.24 -26.74
CA THR A 322 -12.64 16.49 -26.57
C THR A 322 -12.42 17.51 -27.68
N GLY A 323 -11.31 17.42 -28.42
CA GLY A 323 -10.88 18.42 -29.40
C GLY A 323 -10.45 19.75 -28.80
N LYS A 324 -10.49 19.92 -27.47
CA LYS A 324 -10.17 21.17 -26.76
C LYS A 324 -8.67 21.38 -26.66
N GLU A 325 -8.24 22.64 -26.75
CA GLU A 325 -6.83 22.98 -26.54
C GLU A 325 -6.49 22.79 -25.06
N LEU A 326 -5.32 22.21 -24.76
CA LEU A 326 -4.93 21.89 -23.38
C LEU A 326 -3.72 22.70 -22.94
N THR A 327 -3.74 23.15 -21.68
CA THR A 327 -2.56 23.67 -20.98
C THR A 327 -2.21 22.72 -19.85
N ILE A 328 -0.96 22.24 -19.79
CA ILE A 328 -0.46 21.38 -18.73
C ILE A 328 0.41 22.22 -17.80
N GLU A 329 0.09 22.25 -16.52
CA GLU A 329 0.92 22.91 -15.51
C GLU A 329 2.09 21.99 -15.09
N PRO A 330 3.19 22.56 -14.55
CA PRO A 330 4.26 21.76 -13.94
C PRO A 330 3.71 20.77 -12.91
N SER A 331 4.34 19.61 -12.84
CA SER A 331 3.91 18.56 -11.93
C SER A 331 4.53 18.71 -10.55
N GLU A 332 3.71 18.55 -9.53
CA GLU A 332 4.17 18.41 -8.16
C GLU A 332 4.58 16.96 -7.93
N PHE A 333 5.88 16.70 -7.95
CA PHE A 333 6.44 15.38 -7.66
C PHE A 333 6.57 15.16 -6.16
N ASN A 334 6.28 13.94 -5.73
CA ASN A 334 6.66 13.43 -4.41
C ASN A 334 7.36 12.07 -4.58
N GLU A 335 7.73 11.45 -3.46
CA GLU A 335 8.53 10.22 -3.49
C GLU A 335 7.84 9.01 -4.15
N ILE A 336 6.52 9.04 -4.28
CA ILE A 336 5.71 7.90 -4.73
C ILE A 336 4.92 8.21 -5.99
N GLY A 337 4.88 9.46 -6.42
CA GLY A 337 3.88 9.92 -7.37
C GLY A 337 4.10 11.33 -7.86
N ALA A 338 3.12 11.80 -8.62
CA ALA A 338 3.08 13.16 -9.12
C ALA A 338 1.62 13.58 -9.25
N SER A 339 1.34 14.84 -8.92
CA SER A 339 0.08 15.50 -9.23
C SER A 339 0.32 16.46 -10.39
N THR A 340 -0.60 16.51 -11.35
CA THR A 340 -0.50 17.45 -12.48
C THR A 340 -1.87 17.97 -12.84
N LYS A 341 -1.96 19.29 -13.00
CA LYS A 341 -3.17 19.97 -13.40
C LYS A 341 -3.16 20.22 -14.91
N ILE A 342 -4.29 19.91 -15.54
CA ILE A 342 -4.54 20.12 -16.96
C ILE A 342 -5.77 21.01 -17.08
N ILE A 343 -5.63 22.09 -17.83
CA ILE A 343 -6.69 23.07 -18.10
C ILE A 343 -7.13 22.91 -19.55
N LEU A 344 -8.43 22.72 -19.76
CA LEU A 344 -9.06 22.66 -21.07
C LEU A 344 -9.54 24.07 -21.45
N LYS A 345 -9.16 24.53 -22.65
CA LYS A 345 -9.57 25.82 -23.22
C LYS A 345 -10.60 25.65 -24.32
#